data_AF-A0Z931-F1
#
_entry.id   AF-A0Z931-F1
#
_cell.length_a   1.000
_cell.length_b   1.000
_cell.length_c   1.000
_cell.angle_alpha   90.00
_cell.angle_beta   90.00
_cell.angle_gamma   90.00
#
_symmetry.space_group_name_H-M   'P 1'
#
loop_
_entity.id
_entity.type
_entity.pdbx_description
1 polymer ?
#
loop_
_entity_poly.entity_id
_entity_poly.type
_entity_poly.pdbx_seq_one_letter_code
_entity_poly.pdbx_strand_id
1 'polypeptide(L)'
;MLLSALVAGVTIFAGIIFFHAGYSKVRHSAEYVDIMATYLERPIRGTAVTAAGVCEMALAVMVLVPGVRWIGALGCSLLLTVYAVLMWRQIQAGRRDMRCGCSGPAAETRIGPELILRNAVIAIPLFAVAFSQASLIPWVGMTLGLGFSFFLVLIYLSTDQIIANRQRLIGWSA
;
A
#
# COMPACT_ATOMS: atom_id res chain seq x y z
N MET A 1 -25.48 -7.40 -4.18
CA MET A 1 -25.19 -7.37 -2.73
C MET A 1 -23.77 -7.83 -2.39
N LEU A 2 -23.32 -9.02 -2.83
CA LEU A 2 -21.94 -9.47 -2.59
C LEU A 2 -20.89 -8.56 -3.28
N LEU A 3 -21.08 -8.24 -4.56
CA LEU A 3 -20.17 -7.37 -5.30
C LEU A 3 -20.02 -5.99 -4.65
N SER A 4 -21.13 -5.38 -4.19
CA SER A 4 -21.11 -4.09 -3.50
C SER A 4 -20.37 -4.14 -2.16
N ALA A 5 -20.49 -5.24 -1.42
CA ALA A 5 -19.76 -5.43 -0.16
C ALA A 5 -18.25 -5.63 -0.41
N LEU A 6 -17.88 -6.38 -1.46
CA LEU A 6 -16.48 -6.55 -1.87
C LEU A 6 -15.86 -5.22 -2.29
N VAL A 7 -16.54 -4.45 -3.14
CA VAL A 7 -16.07 -3.11 -3.56
C VAL A 7 -15.93 -2.18 -2.35
N ALA A 8 -16.92 -2.13 -1.47
CA ALA A 8 -16.85 -1.34 -0.24
C ALA A 8 -15.65 -1.76 0.62
N GLY A 9 -15.47 -3.05 0.88
CA GLY A 9 -14.40 -3.52 1.74
C GLY A 9 -13.00 -3.27 1.16
N VAL A 10 -12.80 -3.51 -0.15
CA VAL A 10 -11.51 -3.23 -0.82
C VAL A 10 -11.20 -1.73 -0.83
N THR A 11 -12.19 -0.88 -1.11
CA THR A 11 -11.99 0.58 -1.14
C THR A 11 -11.68 1.16 0.22
N ILE A 12 -12.39 0.72 1.27
CA ILE A 12 -12.13 1.15 2.66
C ILE A 12 -10.76 0.65 3.12
N PHE A 13 -10.43 -0.62 2.87
CA PHE A 13 -9.13 -1.20 3.19
C PHE A 13 -8.00 -0.41 2.52
N ALA A 14 -8.11 -0.17 1.21
CA ALA A 14 -7.12 0.60 0.47
C ALA A 14 -7.01 2.04 0.98
N GLY A 15 -8.14 2.69 1.28
CA GLY A 15 -8.17 4.02 1.88
C GLY A 15 -7.38 4.07 3.19
N ILE A 16 -7.59 3.10 4.08
CA ILE A 16 -6.87 3.03 5.37
C ILE A 16 -5.36 2.88 5.16
N ILE A 17 -4.92 1.89 4.37
CA ILE A 17 -3.49 1.59 4.23
C ILE A 17 -2.74 2.72 3.48
N PHE A 18 -3.35 3.31 2.44
CA PHE A 18 -2.72 4.39 1.68
C PHE A 18 -2.69 5.69 2.47
N PHE A 19 -3.75 5.99 3.22
CA PHE A 19 -3.76 7.16 4.09
C PHE A 19 -2.70 7.04 5.18
N HIS A 20 -2.58 5.88 5.83
CA HIS A 20 -1.54 5.61 6.81
C HIS A 20 -0.13 5.73 6.21
N ALA A 21 0.10 5.12 5.04
CA ALA A 21 1.40 5.18 4.36
C ALA A 21 1.78 6.63 3.98
N GLY A 22 0.83 7.40 3.43
CA GLY A 22 1.07 8.78 3.03
C GLY A 22 1.26 9.71 4.22
N TYR A 23 0.45 9.57 5.26
CA TYR A 23 0.59 10.32 6.51
C TYR A 23 1.97 10.10 7.13
N SER A 24 2.46 8.86 7.14
CA SER A 24 3.77 8.53 7.68
C SER A 24 4.92 9.20 6.90
N LYS A 25 4.84 9.26 5.56
CA LYS A 25 5.81 9.95 4.70
C LYS A 25 5.81 11.46 4.90
N VAL A 26 4.63 12.06 5.09
CA VAL A 26 4.51 13.49 5.38
C VAL A 26 5.13 13.81 6.75
N ARG A 27 4.85 12.98 7.76
CA ARG A 27 5.29 13.22 9.13
C ARG A 27 6.79 13.00 9.35
N HIS A 28 7.38 12.00 8.69
CA HIS A 28 8.77 11.58 8.86
C HIS A 28 9.56 11.67 7.55
N SER A 29 9.35 12.74 6.78
CA SER A 29 9.90 12.87 5.43
C SER A 29 11.42 12.71 5.36
N ALA A 30 12.17 13.18 6.36
CA ALA A 30 13.62 13.05 6.44
C ALA A 30 14.10 11.59 6.43
N GLU A 31 13.44 10.71 7.17
CA GLU A 31 13.79 9.28 7.24
C GLU A 31 13.50 8.55 5.92
N TYR A 32 12.47 8.99 5.19
CA TYR A 32 12.10 8.43 3.89
C TYR A 32 12.96 8.93 2.73
N VAL A 33 13.68 10.05 2.88
CA VAL A 33 14.59 10.56 1.84
C VAL A 33 15.63 9.50 1.49
N ASP A 34 16.28 8.93 2.50
CA ASP A 34 17.35 7.94 2.30
C ASP A 34 16.80 6.65 1.69
N ILE A 35 15.62 6.21 2.15
CA ILE A 35 14.92 5.05 1.59
C ILE A 35 14.65 5.29 0.10
N MET A 36 13.94 6.37 -0.25
CA MET A 36 13.55 6.65 -1.63
C MET A 36 14.74 6.93 -2.55
N ALA A 37 15.78 7.61 -2.04
CA ALA A 37 17.00 7.87 -2.79
C ALA A 37 17.73 6.57 -3.16
N THR A 38 17.75 5.60 -2.25
CA THR A 38 18.34 4.28 -2.50
C THR A 38 17.55 3.51 -3.56
N TYR A 39 16.21 3.51 -3.48
CA TYR A 39 15.35 2.85 -4.47
C TYR A 39 15.50 3.42 -5.89
N LEU A 40 15.66 4.74 -5.99
CA LEU A 40 15.72 5.47 -7.25
C LEU A 40 17.16 5.71 -7.75
N GLU A 41 18.17 5.27 -6.98
CA GLU A 41 19.61 5.47 -7.25
C GLU A 41 19.96 6.93 -7.56
N ARG A 42 19.25 7.87 -6.92
CA ARG A 42 19.40 9.32 -7.16
C ARG A 42 19.05 10.12 -5.90
N PRO A 43 19.66 11.30 -5.68
CA PRO A 43 19.31 12.13 -4.54
C PRO A 43 17.86 12.62 -4.64
N ILE A 44 17.13 12.50 -3.53
CA ILE A 44 15.74 12.95 -3.40
C ILE A 44 15.68 14.04 -2.34
N ARG A 45 14.82 15.04 -2.54
CA ARG A 45 14.56 16.09 -1.55
C ARG A 45 13.38 15.69 -0.66
N GLY A 46 13.37 16.14 0.59
CA GLY A 46 12.23 15.93 1.50
C GLY A 46 10.90 16.43 0.92
N THR A 47 10.91 17.50 0.12
CA THR A 47 9.71 17.99 -0.58
C THR A 47 9.11 16.97 -1.55
N ALA A 48 9.93 16.17 -2.23
CA ALA A 48 9.45 15.12 -3.12
C ALA A 48 8.85 13.93 -2.33
N VAL A 49 9.41 13.63 -1.16
CA VAL A 49 8.85 12.63 -0.23
C VAL A 49 7.49 13.10 0.29
N THR A 50 7.39 14.36 0.73
CA THR A 50 6.13 14.94 1.18
C THR A 50 5.10 14.97 0.05
N ALA A 51 5.50 15.35 -1.17
CA ALA A 51 4.61 15.33 -2.33
C ALA A 51 4.11 13.91 -2.61
N ALA A 52 4.97 12.89 -2.56
CA ALA A 52 4.56 11.49 -2.69
C ALA A 52 3.56 11.08 -1.61
N GLY A 53 3.79 11.45 -0.35
CA GLY A 53 2.87 11.18 0.76
C GLY A 53 1.51 11.87 0.61
N VAL A 54 1.50 13.14 0.16
CA VAL A 54 0.27 13.86 -0.16
C VAL A 54 -0.48 13.20 -1.32
N CYS A 55 0.22 12.73 -2.35
CA CYS A 55 -0.39 11.97 -3.44
C CYS A 55 -1.03 10.66 -2.95
N GLU A 56 -0.36 9.91 -2.07
CA GLU A 56 -0.93 8.69 -1.47
C GLU A 56 -2.19 8.98 -0.65
N MET A 57 -2.17 10.03 0.18
CA MET A 57 -3.35 10.47 0.95
C MET A 57 -4.48 10.94 0.03
N ALA A 58 -4.17 11.67 -1.05
CA ALA A 58 -5.17 12.11 -2.03
C ALA A 58 -5.84 10.91 -2.72
N LEU A 59 -5.06 9.91 -3.13
CA LEU A 59 -5.60 8.67 -3.71
C LEU A 59 -6.44 7.87 -2.70
N ALA A 60 -6.03 7.85 -1.43
CA ALA A 60 -6.82 7.25 -0.35
C ALA A 60 -8.19 7.92 -0.16
N VAL A 61 -8.27 9.24 -0.31
CA VAL A 61 -9.55 9.95 -0.29
C VAL A 61 -10.35 9.67 -1.57
N MET A 62 -9.71 9.74 -2.74
CA MET A 62 -10.37 9.52 -4.03
C MET A 62 -11.01 8.13 -4.13
N VAL A 63 -10.37 7.08 -3.63
CA VAL A 63 -10.90 5.71 -3.71
C VAL A 63 -12.19 5.52 -2.88
N LEU A 64 -12.41 6.35 -1.86
CA LEU A 64 -13.62 6.32 -1.04
C LEU A 64 -14.79 7.07 -1.69
N VAL A 65 -14.50 8.10 -2.49
CA VAL A 65 -15.51 8.96 -3.11
C VAL A 65 -16.05 8.31 -4.39
N PRO A 66 -17.35 7.94 -4.48
CA PRO A 66 -17.89 7.19 -5.62
C PRO A 66 -17.61 7.80 -7.00
N GLY A 67 -17.69 9.14 -7.14
CA GLY A 67 -17.51 9.83 -8.43
C GLY A 67 -16.08 9.82 -8.97
N VAL A 68 -15.07 9.68 -8.11
CA VAL A 68 -13.64 9.65 -8.49
C VAL A 68 -12.94 8.37 -8.03
N ARG A 69 -13.71 7.38 -7.58
CA ARG A 69 -13.21 6.09 -7.07
C ARG A 69 -12.29 5.40 -8.06
N TRP A 70 -12.67 5.40 -9.33
CA TRP A 70 -11.90 4.75 -10.38
C TRP A 70 -10.48 5.35 -10.49
N ILE A 71 -10.33 6.67 -10.34
CA ILE A 71 -9.04 7.36 -10.32
C ILE A 71 -8.22 6.91 -9.12
N GLY A 72 -8.83 6.94 -7.92
CA GLY A 72 -8.17 6.49 -6.69
C GLY A 72 -7.72 5.02 -6.78
N ALA A 73 -8.60 4.14 -7.26
CA ALA A 73 -8.33 2.71 -7.38
C ALA A 73 -7.21 2.41 -8.41
N LEU A 74 -7.23 3.05 -9.59
CA LEU A 74 -6.15 2.94 -10.57
C LEU A 74 -4.84 3.49 -10.02
N GLY A 75 -4.86 4.66 -9.38
CA GLY A 75 -3.66 5.28 -8.81
C GLY A 75 -3.04 4.41 -7.72
N CYS A 76 -3.85 3.87 -6.80
CA CYS A 76 -3.38 2.94 -5.77
C CYS A 76 -2.81 1.65 -6.39
N SER A 77 -3.51 1.05 -7.36
CA SER A 77 -3.04 -0.16 -8.05
C SER A 77 -1.71 0.09 -8.79
N LEU A 78 -1.60 1.23 -9.48
CA LEU A 78 -0.39 1.64 -10.19
C LEU A 78 0.77 1.87 -9.23
N LEU A 79 0.55 2.57 -8.12
CA LEU A 79 1.58 2.80 -7.12
C LEU A 79 2.10 1.50 -6.51
N LEU A 80 1.22 0.56 -6.16
CA LEU A 80 1.62 -0.76 -5.66
C LEU A 80 2.44 -1.53 -6.69
N THR A 81 2.03 -1.49 -7.96
CA THR A 81 2.72 -2.16 -9.06
C THR A 81 4.10 -1.56 -9.30
N VAL A 82 4.19 -0.23 -9.41
CA VAL A 82 5.47 0.48 -9.58
C VAL A 82 6.40 0.17 -8.42
N TYR A 83 5.89 0.22 -7.19
CA TYR A 83 6.67 -0.05 -6.01
C TYR A 83 7.14 -1.52 -5.93
N ALA A 84 6.31 -2.48 -6.33
CA ALA A 84 6.70 -3.88 -6.47
C ALA A 84 7.79 -4.10 -7.53
N VAL A 85 7.70 -3.42 -8.68
CA VAL A 85 8.73 -3.47 -9.73
C VAL A 85 10.05 -2.87 -9.25
N LEU A 86 10.01 -1.76 -8.52
CA LEU A 86 11.20 -1.17 -7.91
C LEU A 86 11.83 -2.14 -6.91
N MET A 87 11.06 -2.75 -6.01
CA MET A 87 11.57 -3.80 -5.10
C MET A 87 12.19 -4.97 -5.86
N TRP A 88 11.54 -5.45 -6.93
CA TRP A 88 12.04 -6.57 -7.73
C TRP A 88 13.41 -6.26 -8.35
N ARG A 89 13.56 -5.09 -8.99
CA ARG A 89 14.85 -4.66 -9.57
C ARG A 89 15.97 -4.64 -8.54
N GLN A 90 15.65 -4.16 -7.35
CA GLN A 90 16.59 -4.06 -6.25
C GLN A 90 16.99 -5.43 -5.69
N ILE A 91 16.05 -6.36 -5.57
CA ILE A 91 16.30 -7.76 -5.18
C ILE A 91 17.19 -8.46 -6.21
N GLN A 92 16.96 -8.22 -7.51
CA GLN A 92 17.79 -8.75 -8.59
C GLN A 92 19.21 -8.17 -8.58
N ALA A 93 19.36 -6.93 -8.11
CA ALA A 93 20.67 -6.30 -7.87
C ALA A 93 21.37 -6.77 -6.58
N GLY A 94 20.81 -7.77 -5.88
CA GLY A 94 21.38 -8.33 -4.64
C GLY A 94 21.17 -7.47 -3.39
N ARG A 95 20.48 -6.33 -3.50
CA ARG A 95 20.26 -5.41 -2.37
C ARG A 95 18.97 -5.80 -1.66
N ARG A 96 19.02 -6.75 -0.72
CA ARG A 96 17.85 -7.21 0.06
C ARG A 96 17.71 -6.52 1.42
N ASP A 97 18.75 -5.84 1.86
CA ASP A 97 18.84 -5.21 3.18
C ASP A 97 18.07 -3.88 3.32
N MET A 98 17.29 -3.50 2.31
CA MET A 98 16.57 -2.24 2.28
C MET A 98 15.23 -2.34 2.99
N ARG A 99 14.82 -1.25 3.64
CA ARG A 99 13.50 -1.15 4.28
C ARG A 99 12.41 -0.93 3.24
N CYS A 100 11.28 -1.60 3.44
CA CYS A 100 10.08 -1.36 2.64
C CYS A 100 9.49 0.04 2.91
N GLY A 101 9.35 0.42 4.18
CA GLY A 101 8.79 1.73 4.54
C GLY A 101 7.29 1.90 4.28
N CYS A 102 6.56 0.88 3.78
CA CYS A 102 5.10 0.94 3.65
C CYS A 102 4.38 1.07 5.01
N SER A 103 4.90 0.43 6.07
CA SER A 103 4.29 0.41 7.40
C SER A 103 4.82 1.52 8.33
N GLY A 104 5.54 2.50 7.78
CA GLY A 104 6.18 3.58 8.53
C GLY A 104 7.70 3.44 8.65
N PRO A 105 8.42 4.47 9.14
CA PRO A 105 9.87 4.44 9.32
C PRO A 105 10.33 3.43 10.37
N ALA A 106 9.52 3.26 11.42
CA ALA A 106 9.76 2.30 12.49
C ALA A 106 9.57 0.84 12.05
N ALA A 107 9.00 0.60 10.87
CA ALA A 107 8.85 -0.74 10.34
C ALA A 107 10.22 -1.28 9.91
N GLU A 108 10.61 -2.40 10.50
CA GLU A 108 11.89 -3.06 10.20
C GLU A 108 11.81 -4.04 9.03
N THR A 109 10.64 -4.20 8.43
CA THR A 109 10.42 -5.14 7.32
C THR A 109 11.31 -4.79 6.13
N ARG A 110 12.18 -5.73 5.77
CA ARG A 110 13.12 -5.63 4.65
C ARG A 110 12.48 -6.10 3.35
N ILE A 111 12.99 -5.62 2.22
CA ILE A 111 12.46 -6.05 0.92
C ILE A 111 12.70 -7.53 0.68
N GLY A 112 11.68 -8.18 0.13
CA GLY A 112 11.70 -9.61 -0.14
C GLY A 112 10.59 -9.98 -1.14
N PRO A 113 10.63 -11.19 -1.71
CA PRO A 113 9.61 -11.68 -2.63
C PRO A 113 8.20 -11.67 -2.01
N GLU A 114 8.08 -11.84 -0.68
CA GLU A 114 6.81 -11.83 0.04
C GLU A 114 6.09 -10.47 -0.06
N LEU A 115 6.85 -9.37 -0.04
CA LEU A 115 6.31 -8.01 -0.17
C LEU A 115 5.84 -7.71 -1.60
N ILE A 116 6.53 -8.26 -2.60
CA ILE A 116 6.12 -8.16 -4.01
C ILE A 116 4.79 -8.88 -4.20
N LEU A 117 4.68 -10.11 -3.68
CA LEU A 117 3.45 -10.88 -3.73
C LEU A 117 2.31 -10.14 -3.01
N ARG A 118 2.55 -9.64 -1.80
CA ARG A 118 1.56 -8.85 -1.04
C ARG A 118 1.04 -7.67 -1.87
N ASN A 119 1.93 -6.88 -2.46
CA ASN A 119 1.53 -5.72 -3.24
C ASN A 119 0.77 -6.10 -4.50
N ALA A 120 1.16 -7.19 -5.17
CA ALA A 120 0.43 -7.70 -6.34
C ALA A 120 -0.99 -8.19 -5.96
N VAL A 121 -1.12 -8.93 -4.86
CA VAL A 121 -2.41 -9.42 -4.34
C VAL A 121 -3.36 -8.28 -3.99
N ILE A 122 -2.85 -7.13 -3.53
CA ILE A 122 -3.67 -5.94 -3.25
C ILE A 122 -3.95 -5.13 -4.53
N ALA A 123 -3.00 -5.06 -5.47
CA ALA A 123 -3.14 -4.27 -6.70
C ALA A 123 -4.21 -4.83 -7.65
N ILE A 124 -4.37 -6.16 -7.74
CA ILE A 124 -5.34 -6.83 -8.61
C ILE A 124 -6.80 -6.46 -8.26
N PRO A 125 -7.30 -6.62 -7.02
CA PRO A 125 -8.67 -6.25 -6.69
C PRO A 125 -8.90 -4.74 -6.81
N LEU A 126 -7.89 -3.89 -6.57
CA LEU A 126 -7.99 -2.45 -6.82
C LEU A 126 -8.17 -2.14 -8.31
N PHE A 127 -7.42 -2.82 -9.17
CA PHE A 127 -7.61 -2.69 -10.62
C PHE A 127 -9.03 -3.10 -11.02
N ALA A 128 -9.55 -4.21 -10.50
CA ALA A 128 -10.93 -4.64 -10.76
C ALA A 128 -11.97 -3.62 -10.26
N VAL A 129 -11.76 -3.03 -9.07
CA VAL A 129 -12.63 -1.97 -8.52
C VAL A 129 -12.69 -0.76 -9.45
N ALA A 130 -11.59 -0.38 -10.10
CA ALA A 130 -11.57 0.77 -10.99
C ALA A 130 -12.55 0.68 -12.17
N PHE A 131 -12.79 -0.54 -12.67
CA PHE A 131 -13.72 -0.79 -13.77
C PHE A 131 -15.09 -1.25 -13.30
N SER A 132 -15.30 -1.35 -11.99
CA SER A 132 -16.61 -1.68 -11.44
C SER A 132 -17.55 -0.49 -11.59
N GLN A 133 -18.66 -0.67 -12.32
CA GLN A 133 -19.72 0.34 -12.44
C GLN A 133 -20.60 0.40 -11.18
N ALA A 134 -20.07 0.02 -10.02
CA ALA A 134 -20.85 -0.09 -8.80
C ALA A 134 -21.42 1.29 -8.45
N SER A 135 -22.74 1.41 -8.61
CA SER A 135 -23.58 2.53 -8.20
C SER A 135 -23.46 2.80 -6.70
N LEU A 136 -24.22 3.79 -6.20
CA LEU A 136 -24.38 4.05 -4.76
C LEU A 136 -24.47 2.71 -3.98
N ILE A 137 -23.54 2.52 -3.04
CA ILE A 137 -23.43 1.30 -2.25
C ILE A 137 -24.58 1.32 -1.24
N PRO A 138 -25.51 0.34 -1.25
CA PRO A 138 -26.58 0.29 -0.26
C PRO A 138 -26.01 0.18 1.16
N TRP A 139 -26.75 0.66 2.17
CA TRP A 139 -26.34 0.61 3.58
C TRP A 139 -25.87 -0.78 4.03
N VAL A 140 -26.58 -1.84 3.62
CA VAL A 140 -26.20 -3.24 3.91
C VAL A 140 -24.86 -3.62 3.26
N GLY A 141 -24.60 -3.14 2.04
CA GLY A 141 -23.30 -3.35 1.39
C GLY A 141 -22.17 -2.61 2.11
N MET A 142 -22.46 -1.42 2.64
CA MET A 142 -21.50 -0.62 3.41
C MET A 142 -21.13 -1.30 4.74
N THR A 143 -22.11 -1.78 5.50
CA THR A 143 -21.85 -2.44 6.79
C THR A 143 -21.06 -3.74 6.63
N LEU A 144 -21.43 -4.58 5.65
CA LEU A 144 -20.66 -5.78 5.31
C LEU A 144 -19.26 -5.42 4.79
N GLY A 145 -19.16 -4.36 3.98
CA GLY A 145 -17.89 -3.84 3.49
C GLY A 145 -16.96 -3.37 4.62
N LEU A 146 -17.48 -2.70 5.64
CA LEU A 146 -16.71 -2.29 6.82
C LEU A 146 -16.16 -3.50 7.58
N GLY A 147 -16.99 -4.51 7.84
CA GLY A 147 -16.54 -5.73 8.50
C GLY A 147 -15.48 -6.47 7.69
N PHE A 148 -15.68 -6.58 6.37
CA PHE A 148 -14.70 -7.17 5.47
C PHE A 148 -13.39 -6.38 5.41
N SER A 149 -13.47 -5.05 5.33
CA SER A 149 -12.28 -4.17 5.37
C SER A 149 -11.50 -4.35 6.67
N PHE A 150 -12.19 -4.40 7.81
CA PHE A 150 -11.54 -4.60 9.10
C PHE A 150 -10.78 -5.93 9.13
N PHE A 151 -11.40 -7.00 8.64
CA PHE A 151 -10.75 -8.30 8.50
C PHE A 151 -9.51 -8.24 7.57
N LEU A 152 -9.60 -7.54 6.43
CA LEU A 152 -8.46 -7.35 5.52
C LEU A 152 -7.31 -6.56 6.17
N VAL A 153 -7.62 -5.53 6.96
CA VAL A 153 -6.60 -4.78 7.72
C VAL A 153 -5.89 -5.71 8.72
N LEU A 154 -6.63 -6.54 9.45
CA LEU A 154 -6.03 -7.49 10.39
C LEU A 154 -5.13 -8.52 9.69
N ILE A 155 -5.56 -9.05 8.54
CA ILE A 155 -4.72 -9.94 7.72
C ILE A 155 -3.45 -9.21 7.26
N TYR A 156 -3.59 -7.97 6.79
CA TYR A 156 -2.47 -7.16 6.32
C TYR A 156 -1.42 -6.95 7.43
N LEU A 157 -1.87 -6.50 8.60
CA LEU A 157 -0.99 -6.26 9.76
C LEU A 157 -0.37 -7.55 10.28
N SER A 158 -1.14 -8.65 10.33
CA SER A 158 -0.63 -9.96 10.76
C SER A 158 0.43 -10.49 9.80
N THR A 159 0.20 -10.33 8.49
CA THR A 159 1.14 -10.75 7.45
C THR A 159 2.42 -9.92 7.53
N ASP A 160 2.33 -8.60 7.71
CA ASP A 160 3.49 -7.73 7.90
C ASP A 160 4.31 -8.14 9.12
N GLN A 161 3.63 -8.44 10.24
CA GLN A 161 4.28 -8.91 11.46
C GLN A 161 4.94 -10.28 11.30
N ILE A 162 4.29 -11.22 10.60
CA ILE A 162 4.86 -12.56 10.33
C ILE A 162 6.12 -12.43 9.46
N ILE A 163 6.10 -11.60 8.42
CA ILE A 163 7.26 -11.36 7.56
C ILE A 163 8.40 -10.74 8.37
N ALA A 164 8.12 -9.69 9.15
CA ALA A 164 9.12 -9.05 10.00
C ALA A 164 9.74 -10.03 11.02
N ASN A 165 8.92 -10.86 11.66
CA ASN A 165 9.38 -11.88 12.61
C ASN A 165 10.23 -12.95 11.90
N ARG A 166 9.82 -13.44 10.73
CA ARG A 166 10.60 -14.40 9.94
C ARG A 166 11.97 -13.83 9.59
N GLN A 167 12.03 -12.60 9.09
CA GLN A 167 13.28 -11.91 8.73
C GLN A 167 14.20 -11.72 9.93
N ARG A 168 13.67 -11.43 11.13
CA ARG A 168 14.47 -11.37 12.36
C ARG A 168 15.05 -12.73 12.75
N LEU A 169 14.32 -13.82 12.56
CA LEU A 169 14.76 -15.18 12.93
C LEU A 169 15.83 -15.73 11.98
N ILE A 170 15.70 -15.51 10.67
CA ILE A 170 16.65 -16.03 9.66
C ILE A 170 17.87 -15.12 9.46
N GLY A 171 17.89 -13.96 10.10
CA GLY A 171 18.85 -12.90 9.83
C GLY A 171 18.44 -12.06 8.61
N TRP A 172 18.78 -10.79 8.66
CA TRP A 172 18.30 -9.78 7.72
C TRP A 172 18.81 -9.94 6.27
N SER A 173 19.80 -10.82 6.07
CA SER A 173 20.54 -11.03 4.83
C SER A 173 20.26 -12.38 4.13
N ALA A 174 19.28 -13.16 4.59
CA ALA A 174 18.93 -14.47 4.01
C ALA A 174 18.09 -14.33 2.72
#